data_AF-A0A967VTF8-F1
#
_entry.id   AF-A0A967VTF8-F1
#
_cell.length_a   1.000
_cell.length_b   1.000
_cell.length_c   1.000
_cell.angle_alpha   90.00
_cell.angle_beta   90.00
_cell.angle_gamma   90.00
#
_symmetry.space_group_name_H-M   'P 1'
#
loop_
_entity.id
_entity.type
_entity.pdbx_description
1 polymer ?
#
loop_
_entity_poly.entity_id
_entity_poly.type
_entity_poly.pdbx_seq_one_letter_code
_entity_poly.pdbx_strand_id
1 'polypeptide(L)'
;MPGADPDRVVVWRAGEAVLALPVESVIEVAEPGGDGRVRSRAGPLEPMDLPGLPPDAPRWAVVVRARRGAVALAADSVEGVTGAGPVESAPGWLGPMARDHLRGLVRLTDGRIAAVPALEDLPTSS
;
A
#
# COMPACT_ATOMS: atom_id res chain seq x y z
N MET A 1 -17.96 11.08 3.59
CA MET A 1 -18.22 9.77 4.22
C MET A 1 -17.30 9.66 5.44
N PRO A 2 -17.74 9.16 6.60
CA PRO A 2 -16.83 8.82 7.69
C PRO A 2 -15.84 7.75 7.19
N GLY A 3 -14.55 7.92 7.46
CA GLY A 3 -13.52 6.97 7.04
C GLY A 3 -13.77 5.59 7.68
N ALA A 4 -13.74 4.52 6.89
CA ALA A 4 -13.78 3.16 7.44
C ALA A 4 -12.68 3.01 8.50
N ASP A 5 -13.01 2.33 9.60
CA ASP A 5 -12.11 2.11 10.73
C ASP A 5 -11.37 0.78 10.52
N PRO A 6 -10.06 0.77 10.19
CA PRO A 6 -9.34 -0.47 10.00
C PRO A 6 -8.78 -0.96 11.34
N ASP A 7 -9.50 -1.87 12.01
CA ASP A 7 -9.02 -2.50 13.26
C ASP A 7 -7.64 -3.17 13.09
N ARG A 8 -7.31 -3.61 11.88
CA ARG A 8 -6.02 -4.25 11.55
C ARG A 8 -5.54 -3.84 10.15
N VAL A 9 -4.25 -3.54 10.05
CA VAL A 9 -3.59 -3.15 8.79
C VAL A 9 -2.34 -3.97 8.54
N VAL A 10 -2.04 -4.24 7.27
CA VAL A 10 -0.70 -4.67 6.83
C VAL A 10 0.18 -3.44 6.69
N VAL A 11 1.35 -3.46 7.33
CA VAL A 11 2.32 -2.37 7.30
C VAL A 11 3.54 -2.78 6.49
N TRP A 12 3.99 -1.91 5.61
CA TRP A 12 5.20 -2.11 4.82
C TRP A 12 5.93 -0.80 4.58
N ARG A 13 7.17 -0.90 4.11
CA ARG A 13 8.01 0.23 3.74
C ARG A 13 8.26 0.25 2.23
N ALA A 14 8.30 1.46 1.67
CA ALA A 14 8.77 1.71 0.32
C ALA A 14 9.52 3.06 0.33
N GLY A 15 10.83 3.00 0.12
CA GLY A 15 11.77 4.06 0.45
C GLY A 15 11.66 4.49 1.91
N GLU A 16 11.56 5.80 2.12
CA GLU A 16 11.39 6.41 3.44
C GLU A 16 9.93 6.39 3.95
N ALA A 17 8.98 5.93 3.12
CA ALA A 17 7.56 5.93 3.47
C ALA A 17 7.18 4.68 4.28
N VAL A 18 6.42 4.89 5.35
CA VAL A 18 5.69 3.82 6.06
C VAL A 18 4.26 3.82 5.54
N LEU A 19 3.83 2.69 5.01
CA LEU A 19 2.56 2.52 4.33
C LEU A 19 1.72 1.49 5.08
N ALA A 20 0.40 1.68 5.04
CA ALA A 20 -0.55 0.77 5.65
C ALA A 20 -1.80 0.60 4.80
N LEU A 21 -2.31 -0.62 4.74
CA LEU A 21 -3.60 -0.93 4.15
C LEU A 21 -4.40 -1.85 5.06
N PRO A 22 -5.73 -1.70 5.08
CA PRO A 22 -6.59 -2.64 5.79
C PRO A 22 -6.34 -4.07 5.30
N VAL A 23 -6.27 -5.03 6.24
CA VAL A 23 -5.94 -6.44 5.93
C VAL A 23 -6.87 -7.02 4.87
N GLU A 24 -8.15 -6.65 4.89
CA GLU A 24 -9.17 -7.10 3.93
C GLU A 24 -8.93 -6.61 2.50
N SER A 25 -8.14 -5.56 2.33
CA SER A 25 -7.74 -5.04 1.00
C SER A 25 -6.53 -5.77 0.44
N VAL A 26 -5.80 -6.52 1.27
CA VAL A 26 -4.59 -7.26 0.91
C VAL A 26 -4.96 -8.71 0.57
N ILE A 27 -4.56 -9.14 -0.62
CA ILE A 27 -4.74 -10.51 -1.10
C ILE A 27 -3.65 -11.40 -0.51
N GLU A 28 -2.39 -10.98 -0.66
CA GLU A 28 -1.21 -11.67 -0.13
C GLU A 28 0.02 -10.76 -0.13
N VAL A 29 1.09 -11.23 0.50
CA VAL A 29 2.42 -10.65 0.44
C VAL A 29 3.34 -11.67 -0.23
N ALA A 30 4.12 -11.24 -1.20
CA ALA A 30 4.96 -12.14 -1.99
C ALA A 30 6.29 -11.49 -2.36
N GLU A 31 7.30 -12.32 -2.59
CA GLU A 31 8.59 -11.88 -3.12
C GLU A 31 8.55 -11.89 -4.66
N PRO A 32 9.17 -10.91 -5.35
CA PRO A 32 9.39 -10.97 -6.78
C PRO A 32 10.28 -12.16 -7.16
N GLY A 33 9.95 -12.83 -8.27
CA GLY A 33 10.80 -13.86 -8.87
C GLY A 33 12.04 -13.26 -9.55
N GLY A 34 12.91 -14.12 -10.07
CA GLY A 34 14.12 -13.70 -10.80
C GLY A 34 13.86 -12.93 -12.10
N ASP A 35 12.62 -12.95 -12.60
CA ASP A 35 12.13 -12.16 -13.73
C ASP A 35 11.53 -10.80 -13.31
N GLY A 36 11.62 -10.45 -12.03
CA GLY A 36 11.06 -9.23 -11.46
C GLY A 36 9.54 -9.27 -11.23
N ARG A 37 8.86 -10.37 -11.58
CA ARG A 37 7.40 -10.50 -11.46
C ARG A 37 7.01 -11.26 -10.20
N VAL A 38 5.88 -10.89 -9.62
CA VAL A 38 5.30 -11.56 -8.46
C VAL A 38 4.35 -12.66 -8.92
N ARG A 39 4.59 -13.89 -8.45
CA ARG A 39 3.66 -15.02 -8.68
C ARG A 39 2.58 -15.00 -7.61
N SER A 40 1.50 -14.30 -7.90
CA SER A 40 0.32 -14.19 -7.04
C SER A 40 -0.74 -15.25 -7.39
N ARG A 41 -1.62 -15.55 -6.42
CA ARG A 41 -2.89 -16.26 -6.62
C ARG A 41 -3.78 -15.59 -7.68
N ALA A 42 -3.63 -14.27 -7.89
CA ALA A 42 -4.34 -13.54 -8.93
C ALA A 42 -3.65 -13.61 -10.32
N GLY A 43 -2.50 -14.29 -10.41
CA GLY A 43 -1.69 -14.39 -11.63
C GLY A 43 -0.32 -13.70 -11.49
N PRO A 44 0.49 -13.71 -12.55
CA PRO A 44 1.78 -13.04 -12.57
C PRO A 44 1.61 -11.52 -12.68
N LEU A 45 2.02 -10.79 -11.65
CA LEU A 45 1.90 -9.33 -11.56
C LEU A 45 3.27 -8.66 -11.63
N GLU A 46 3.36 -7.52 -12.30
CA GLU A 46 4.55 -6.65 -12.22
C GLU A 46 4.39 -5.74 -10.99
N PRO A 47 5.36 -5.72 -10.06
CA PRO A 47 5.37 -4.76 -8.98
C PRO A 47 5.39 -3.33 -9.53
N MET A 48 4.59 -2.45 -8.95
CA MET A 48 4.61 -1.03 -9.28
C MET A 48 4.93 -0.18 -8.05
N ASP A 49 5.69 0.89 -8.26
CA ASP A 49 5.90 1.91 -7.25
C ASP A 49 4.63 2.74 -7.05
N LEU A 50 4.38 3.14 -5.81
CA LEU A 50 3.36 4.14 -5.56
C LEU A 50 3.82 5.49 -6.14
N PRO A 51 2.92 6.25 -6.80
CA PRO A 51 3.27 7.55 -7.33
C PRO A 51 3.87 8.47 -6.26
N GLY A 52 5.01 9.08 -6.58
CA GLY A 52 5.75 9.97 -5.67
C GLY A 52 6.77 9.28 -4.77
N LEU A 53 6.88 7.94 -4.83
CA LEU A 53 8.01 7.22 -4.23
C LEU A 53 9.14 7.06 -5.25
N PRO A 54 10.41 7.06 -4.80
CA PRO A 54 11.53 6.78 -5.68
C PRO A 54 11.38 5.36 -6.26
N PRO A 55 11.74 5.15 -7.53
CA PRO A 55 11.75 3.82 -8.11
C PRO A 55 12.90 3.02 -7.49
N ASP A 56 12.58 1.94 -6.80
CA ASP A 56 13.56 1.02 -6.24
C ASP A 56 13.20 -0.43 -6.60
N ALA A 57 14.21 -1.28 -6.77
CA ALA A 57 13.97 -2.69 -7.05
C ALA A 57 13.29 -3.35 -5.83
N PRO A 58 12.01 -3.73 -5.90
CA PRO A 58 11.28 -4.19 -4.74
C PRO A 58 11.82 -5.53 -4.28
N ARG A 59 11.92 -5.71 -2.96
CA ARG A 59 12.24 -7.02 -2.35
C ARG A 59 10.99 -7.81 -2.04
N TRP A 60 9.88 -7.10 -1.85
CA TRP A 60 8.57 -7.62 -1.52
C TRP A 60 7.53 -6.91 -2.37
N ALA A 61 6.36 -7.53 -2.47
CA ALA A 61 5.17 -6.91 -3.00
C ALA A 61 3.98 -7.18 -2.10
N VAL A 62 3.20 -6.12 -1.86
CA VAL A 62 1.89 -6.22 -1.23
C VAL A 62 0.85 -6.31 -2.34
N VAL A 63 0.27 -7.49 -2.52
CA VAL A 63 -0.74 -7.72 -3.55
C VAL A 63 -2.09 -7.31 -3.01
N VAL A 64 -2.75 -6.38 -3.67
CA VAL A 64 -4.00 -5.76 -3.20
C VAL A 64 -5.10 -5.92 -4.23
N ARG A 65 -6.36 -5.88 -3.77
CA ARG A 65 -7.51 -5.79 -4.67
C ARG A 65 -7.76 -4.32 -5.03
N ALA A 66 -7.60 -3.99 -6.30
CA ALA A 66 -7.95 -2.71 -6.90
C ALA A 66 -9.25 -2.83 -7.71
N ARG A 67 -9.79 -1.68 -8.18
CA ARG A 67 -11.08 -1.63 -8.89
C ARG A 67 -11.14 -2.50 -10.14
N ARG A 68 -10.03 -2.62 -10.89
CA ARG A 68 -9.97 -3.37 -12.16
C ARG A 68 -9.19 -4.69 -12.07
N GLY A 69 -8.83 -5.14 -10.87
CA GLY A 69 -8.08 -6.40 -10.71
C GLY A 69 -7.18 -6.41 -9.47
N ALA A 70 -6.19 -7.30 -9.47
CA ALA A 70 -5.14 -7.30 -8.46
C ALA A 70 -3.98 -6.41 -8.92
N VAL A 71 -3.34 -5.73 -7.97
CA VAL A 71 -2.13 -4.90 -8.20
C VAL A 71 -1.07 -5.34 -7.20
N ALA A 72 0.18 -5.42 -7.64
CA ALA A 72 1.34 -5.66 -6.77
C ALA A 72 2.01 -4.33 -6.45
N LEU A 73 1.92 -3.87 -5.19
CA LEU A 73 2.60 -2.66 -4.73
C LEU A 73 4.02 -3.00 -4.28
N ALA A 74 5.01 -2.28 -4.81
CA ALA A 74 6.41 -2.41 -4.43
C ALA A 74 6.62 -2.17 -2.92
N ALA A 75 7.48 -2.99 -2.32
CA ALA A 75 7.84 -2.89 -0.92
C ALA A 75 9.31 -3.29 -0.70
N ASP A 76 10.02 -2.55 0.14
CA ASP A 76 11.37 -2.88 0.59
C ASP A 76 11.35 -3.91 1.71
N SER A 77 10.37 -3.76 2.61
CA SER A 77 10.14 -4.67 3.73
C SER A 77 8.68 -4.66 4.13
N VAL A 78 8.22 -5.80 4.67
CA VAL A 78 6.88 -5.95 5.23
C VAL A 78 7.02 -6.21 6.72
N GLU A 79 6.44 -5.32 7.52
CA GLU A 79 6.56 -5.36 8.98
C GLU A 79 5.51 -6.30 9.61
N GLY A 80 4.44 -6.61 8.87
CA GLY A 80 3.40 -7.54 9.28
C GLY A 80 2.06 -6.86 9.53
N VAL A 81 1.24 -7.49 10.36
CA VAL A 81 -0.11 -6.98 10.68
C VAL A 81 -0.12 -6.35 12.07
N THR A 82 -0.60 -5.12 12.18
CA THR A 82 -0.76 -4.42 13.46
C THR A 82 -2.13 -3.75 13.57
N GLY A 83 -2.47 -3.33 14.80
CA GLY A 83 -3.67 -2.52 15.04
C GLY A 83 -3.45 -1.08 14.58
N ALA A 84 -4.51 -0.45 14.10
CA ALA A 84 -4.48 0.94 13.68
C ALA A 84 -5.74 1.66 14.15
N GLY A 85 -5.64 2.97 14.35
CA GLY A 85 -6.80 3.82 14.61
C GLY A 85 -7.58 4.15 13.34
N PRO A 86 -8.52 5.11 13.41
CA PRO A 86 -9.27 5.54 12.24
C PRO A 86 -8.36 6.23 11.22
N VAL A 87 -8.67 6.08 9.93
CA VAL A 87 -7.97 6.79 8.85
C VAL A 87 -8.40 8.26 8.85
N GLU A 88 -7.46 9.15 9.16
CA GLU A 88 -7.62 10.59 9.08
C GLU A 88 -7.32 11.08 7.66
N SER A 89 -8.00 12.13 7.20
CA SER A 89 -7.75 12.69 5.88
C SER A 89 -6.31 13.18 5.74
N ALA A 90 -5.74 13.01 4.55
CA ALA A 90 -4.39 13.49 4.25
C ALA A 90 -4.28 15.00 4.56
N PRO A 91 -3.29 15.45 5.35
CA PRO A 91 -3.19 16.84 5.76
C PRO A 91 -3.12 17.82 4.58
N GLY A 92 -3.72 19.00 4.75
CA GLY A 92 -3.78 20.03 3.72
C GLY A 92 -2.42 20.66 3.33
N TRP A 93 -1.34 20.37 4.03
CA TRP A 93 0.00 20.81 3.61
C TRP A 93 0.68 19.79 2.68
N LEU A 94 0.15 18.57 2.56
CA LEU A 94 0.60 17.63 1.55
C LEU A 94 0.23 18.18 0.16
N GLY A 95 1.22 18.20 -0.72
CA GLY A 95 1.05 18.69 -2.09
C GLY A 95 -0.06 17.93 -2.83
N PRO A 96 -0.65 18.52 -3.88
CA PRO A 96 -1.78 17.93 -4.61
C PRO A 96 -1.54 16.48 -5.03
N MET A 97 -0.34 16.19 -5.54
CA MET A 97 0.08 14.85 -5.96
C MET A 97 0.01 13.81 -4.84
N ALA A 98 0.36 14.17 -3.60
CA ALA A 98 0.26 13.26 -2.47
C ALA A 98 -1.19 13.03 -2.03
N ARG A 99 -2.09 13.99 -2.26
CA ARG A 99 -3.52 13.85 -1.92
C ARG A 99 -4.27 12.98 -2.92
N ASP A 100 -3.91 13.05 -4.19
CA ASP A 100 -4.55 12.28 -5.25
C ASP A 100 -4.23 10.78 -5.16
N HIS A 101 -3.19 10.40 -4.40
CA HIS A 101 -2.73 9.02 -4.26
C HIS A 101 -2.83 8.47 -2.83
N LEU A 102 -3.22 9.31 -1.87
CA LEU A 102 -3.44 8.90 -0.48
C LEU A 102 -4.90 9.09 -0.09
N ARG A 103 -5.50 8.01 0.39
CA ARG A 103 -6.78 8.07 1.08
C ARG A 103 -6.66 8.85 2.39
N GLY A 104 -5.52 8.72 3.07
CA GLY A 104 -5.30 9.39 4.35
C GLY A 104 -4.06 8.92 5.10
N LEU A 105 -4.03 9.22 6.38
CA LEU A 105 -3.02 8.79 7.33
C LEU A 105 -3.69 7.97 8.44
N VAL A 106 -2.95 7.01 8.99
CA VAL A 106 -3.42 6.22 10.12
C VAL A 106 -2.35 6.16 11.20
N ARG A 107 -2.78 6.21 12.47
CA ARG A 107 -1.90 6.00 13.62
C ARG A 107 -1.86 4.52 13.97
N LEU A 108 -0.68 3.94 13.99
CA LEU A 108 -0.43 2.55 14.40
C LEU A 108 -0.38 2.45 15.93
N THR A 109 -0.61 1.24 16.46
CA THR A 109 -0.55 0.98 17.92
C THR A 109 0.81 1.25 18.56
N ASP A 110 1.89 1.26 17.79
CA ASP A 110 3.24 1.63 18.23
C ASP A 110 3.50 3.15 18.20
N GLY A 111 2.49 3.95 17.84
CA GLY A 111 2.54 5.40 17.80
C GLY A 111 3.03 6.00 16.49
N ARG A 112 3.51 5.19 15.54
CA ARG A 112 3.92 5.68 14.21
C ARG A 112 2.71 6.08 13.37
N ILE A 113 2.96 6.92 12.39
CA ILE A 113 1.98 7.32 11.37
C ILE A 113 2.35 6.60 10.08
N ALA A 114 1.36 5.93 9.49
CA ALA A 114 1.48 5.31 8.17
C ALA A 114 0.55 6.00 7.19
N ALA A 115 0.99 6.15 5.94
CA ALA A 115 0.15 6.64 4.87
C ALA A 115 -0.71 5.50 4.30
N VAL A 116 -1.98 5.80 4.01
CA VAL A 116 -2.94 4.85 3.46
C VAL A 116 -3.17 5.19 1.98
N PRO A 117 -2.66 4.39 1.04
CA PRO A 117 -2.85 4.63 -0.39
C PRO A 117 -4.33 4.60 -0.81
N ALA A 118 -4.69 5.40 -1.81
CA ALA A 118 -6.00 5.32 -2.48
C ALA A 118 -5.95 4.20 -3.53
N LEU A 119 -6.61 3.06 -3.26
CA LEU A 119 -6.58 1.89 -4.15
C LEU A 119 -7.49 2.04 -5.38
N GLU A 120 -8.49 2.92 -5.28
CA GLU A 120 -9.46 3.22 -6.33
C GLU A 120 -8.82 3.86 -7.57
N ASP A 121 -7.70 4.54 -7.40
CA ASP A 121 -7.02 5.33 -8.43
C ASP A 121 -5.74 4.67 -8.97
N LEU A 122 -5.42 3.46 -8.48
CA LEU A 122 -4.23 2.75 -8.94
C LEU A 122 -4.39 2.27 -10.39
N PRO A 123 -3.39 2.51 -11.26
CA PRO A 123 -3.36 1.89 -12.58
C PRO A 123 -3.31 0.37 -12.43
N THR A 124 -4.01 -0.34 -13.30
CA THR A 124 -3.89 -1.80 -13.38
C THR A 124 -2.88 -2.19 -14.44
N SER A 125 -2.02 -3.14 -14.11
CA SER A 125 -1.15 -3.79 -15.09
C SER A 125 -2.01 -4.40 -16.20
N SER A 126 -1.61 -4.17 -17.44
CA SER A 126 -2.22 -4.76 -18.64
C SER A 126 -1.77 -6.19 -18.87
#